data_AF-A0A7K2AIB1-F1
#
_entry.id   AF-A0A7K2AIB1-F1
#
_cell.length_a   1.000
_cell.length_b   1.000
_cell.length_c   1.000
_cell.angle_alpha   90.00
_cell.angle_beta   90.00
_cell.angle_gamma   90.00
#
_symmetry.space_group_name_H-M   'P 1'
#
loop_
_entity.id
_entity.type
_entity.pdbx_description
1 polymer ?
#
loop_
_entity_poly.entity_id
_entity_poly.type
_entity_poly.pdbx_seq_one_letter_code
_entity_poly.pdbx_strand_id
1 'polypeptide(L)'
;MPSLPFENTSPRGGPHLEEGKPLLTDLRSQPPPARWGVEISADAVAALIRQWRGRSFPAPRFDYPGPPSGIRDEPWFDYAVLSVSVLACLWPPHNSQMWSIRHEGQRLTDAPALFGAITRWMGNCTRPDLGSFSELGRVHADRLFAGRGVLQMTPERGARLSRVATAVTERWAGAALHLVEEAGWDGPTVVELLARTIPGYEDEAAVGGHRLRFRKLAHLAASLMASRSSTPWEGMDSFPVYPDYMLPRALRHLGVLRYSPRLSRAVDSRIEIPRHSPEEVAIRWATVYAGHLLVEALRAEGVSVTGPRLDYFLWWEAVLGADASLMGEHHRTVTLDY
;
A
#
# COMPACT_ATOMS: atom_id res chain seq x y z
N MET A 1 -31.62 -58.13 44.96
CA MET A 1 -30.80 -58.41 43.75
C MET A 1 -30.62 -57.10 42.99
N PRO A 2 -29.44 -56.85 42.39
CA PRO A 2 -28.99 -55.53 41.98
C PRO A 2 -29.33 -55.17 40.52
N SER A 3 -29.38 -53.86 40.32
CA SER A 3 -29.38 -52.98 39.14
C SER A 3 -28.90 -53.48 37.76
N LEU A 4 -29.60 -53.02 36.71
CA LEU A 4 -29.05 -52.73 35.38
C LEU A 4 -29.51 -51.33 34.91
N PRO A 5 -28.67 -50.53 34.23
CA PRO A 5 -28.98 -49.15 33.87
C PRO A 5 -29.60 -49.04 32.47
N PHE A 6 -30.55 -48.10 32.31
CA PHE A 6 -31.06 -47.67 31.01
C PHE A 6 -30.05 -46.75 30.33
N GLU A 7 -29.55 -47.17 29.17
CA GLU A 7 -28.84 -46.32 28.22
C GLU A 7 -29.79 -45.25 27.68
N ASN A 8 -29.42 -43.98 27.89
CA ASN A 8 -30.06 -42.84 27.24
C ASN A 8 -29.24 -42.49 25.99
N THR A 9 -29.67 -42.97 24.83
CA THR A 9 -29.11 -42.58 23.54
C THR A 9 -29.65 -41.21 23.14
N SER A 10 -28.89 -40.15 23.44
CA SER A 10 -29.07 -38.85 22.78
C SER A 10 -28.69 -38.97 21.30
N PRO A 11 -29.48 -38.44 20.36
CA PRO A 11 -29.12 -38.45 18.95
C PRO A 11 -27.91 -37.54 18.72
N ARG A 12 -26.91 -38.12 18.04
CA ARG A 12 -25.65 -37.49 17.65
C ARG A 12 -25.93 -36.20 16.88
N GLY A 13 -25.13 -35.19 17.20
CA GLY A 13 -25.18 -33.85 16.63
C GLY A 13 -25.25 -33.86 15.10
N GLY A 14 -26.08 -32.97 14.58
CA GLY A 14 -26.07 -32.60 13.17
C GLY A 14 -24.70 -32.04 12.77
N PRO A 15 -24.37 -32.05 11.48
CA PRO A 15 -23.12 -31.52 10.99
C PRO A 15 -23.04 -30.04 11.38
N HIS A 16 -22.03 -29.69 12.17
CA HIS A 16 -21.55 -28.33 12.24
C HIS A 16 -21.28 -27.87 10.80
N LEU A 17 -22.09 -26.94 10.31
CA LEU A 17 -21.76 -26.18 9.10
C LEU A 17 -20.41 -25.52 9.39
N GLU A 18 -19.35 -26.00 8.76
CA GLU A 18 -18.12 -25.21 8.63
C GLU A 18 -18.54 -23.88 8.00
N GLU A 19 -18.40 -22.79 8.75
CA GLU A 19 -18.53 -21.44 8.20
C GLU A 19 -17.63 -21.37 6.96
N GLY A 20 -18.25 -21.20 5.79
CA GLY A 20 -17.58 -21.35 4.50
C GLY A 20 -16.37 -20.45 4.39
N LYS A 21 -15.25 -21.00 3.90
CA LYS A 21 -14.03 -20.23 3.62
C LYS A 21 -14.37 -18.98 2.78
N PRO A 22 -13.86 -17.79 3.14
CA PRO A 22 -14.14 -16.57 2.40
C PRO A 22 -13.76 -16.70 0.92
N LEU A 23 -14.63 -16.25 0.02
CA LEU A 23 -14.44 -16.33 -1.42
C LEU A 23 -13.45 -15.25 -1.89
N LEU A 24 -12.49 -15.63 -2.72
CA LEU A 24 -11.60 -14.67 -3.38
C LEU A 24 -12.44 -13.72 -4.23
N THR A 25 -12.35 -12.43 -3.94
CA THR A 25 -13.13 -11.39 -4.61
C THR A 25 -12.21 -10.52 -5.45
N ASP A 26 -12.55 -10.30 -6.72
CA ASP A 26 -11.86 -9.33 -7.57
C ASP A 26 -12.28 -7.90 -7.18
N LEU A 27 -11.31 -7.11 -6.73
CA LEU A 27 -11.51 -5.74 -6.28
C LEU A 27 -12.02 -4.81 -7.39
N ARG A 28 -11.81 -5.17 -8.66
CA ARG A 28 -12.19 -4.36 -9.83
C ARG A 28 -13.55 -4.71 -10.41
N SER A 29 -14.08 -5.90 -10.11
CA SER A 29 -15.30 -6.39 -10.76
C SER A 29 -16.58 -5.85 -10.10
N GLN A 30 -16.52 -5.42 -8.84
CA GLN A 30 -17.67 -4.90 -8.11
C GLN A 30 -17.23 -3.94 -7.00
N PRO A 31 -18.10 -2.97 -6.60
CA PRO A 31 -17.82 -2.11 -5.46
C PRO A 31 -17.94 -2.87 -4.13
N PRO A 32 -17.39 -2.35 -3.02
CA PRO A 32 -17.62 -2.93 -1.70
C PRO A 32 -19.11 -2.88 -1.32
N PRO A 33 -19.56 -3.74 -0.39
CA PRO A 33 -20.92 -3.66 0.14
C PRO A 33 -21.25 -2.28 0.70
N ALA A 34 -22.29 -1.63 0.17
CA ALA A 34 -22.68 -0.27 0.59
C ALA A 34 -22.92 -0.14 2.10
N ARG A 35 -23.39 -1.21 2.76
CA ARG A 35 -23.57 -1.28 4.22
C ARG A 35 -22.28 -1.08 5.02
N TRP A 36 -21.09 -1.20 4.40
CA TRP A 36 -19.80 -0.90 5.01
C TRP A 36 -19.45 0.60 4.95
N GLY A 37 -20.35 1.42 4.42
CA GLY A 37 -20.33 2.86 4.58
C GLY A 37 -19.52 3.62 3.54
N VAL A 38 -19.17 3.00 2.41
CA VAL A 38 -18.50 3.65 1.28
C VAL A 38 -19.31 3.39 0.00
N GLU A 39 -19.59 4.47 -0.72
CA GLU A 39 -20.24 4.45 -2.02
C GLU A 39 -19.42 5.21 -3.05
N ILE A 40 -19.62 4.87 -4.32
CA ILE A 40 -18.87 5.46 -5.44
C ILE A 40 -19.85 6.27 -6.28
N SER A 41 -19.52 7.53 -6.49
CA SER A 41 -20.37 8.47 -7.21
C SER A 41 -20.21 8.37 -8.72
N ALA A 42 -21.18 7.77 -9.42
CA ALA A 42 -21.21 7.78 -10.88
C ALA A 42 -21.16 9.20 -11.48
N ASP A 43 -21.88 10.16 -10.88
CA ASP A 43 -21.91 11.55 -11.38
C ASP A 43 -20.54 12.25 -11.29
N ALA A 44 -19.88 12.17 -10.13
CA ALA A 44 -18.52 12.67 -9.94
C ALA A 44 -17.52 11.98 -10.87
N VAL A 45 -17.60 10.66 -11.06
CA VAL A 45 -16.77 9.95 -12.05
C VAL A 45 -16.99 10.55 -13.43
N ALA A 46 -18.24 10.66 -13.90
CA ALA A 46 -18.54 11.23 -15.21
C ALA A 46 -18.08 12.70 -15.35
N ALA A 47 -18.15 13.49 -14.27
CA ALA A 47 -17.65 14.86 -14.25
C ALA A 47 -16.12 14.91 -14.41
N LEU A 48 -15.38 14.05 -13.70
CA LEU A 48 -13.93 13.95 -13.83
C LEU A 48 -13.51 13.49 -15.22
N ILE A 49 -14.21 12.54 -15.84
CA ILE A 49 -13.92 12.12 -17.21
C ILE A 49 -14.00 13.30 -18.18
N ARG A 50 -15.03 14.15 -18.06
CA ARG A 50 -15.14 15.37 -18.88
C ARG A 50 -14.01 16.36 -18.59
N GLN A 51 -13.65 16.55 -17.32
CA GLN A 51 -12.62 17.49 -16.90
C GLN A 51 -11.21 17.05 -17.30
N TRP A 52 -10.93 15.74 -17.26
CA TRP A 52 -9.62 15.16 -17.56
C TRP A 52 -9.50 14.67 -19.00
N ARG A 53 -10.49 14.98 -19.84
CA ARG A 53 -10.40 14.75 -21.27
C ARG A 53 -9.17 15.48 -21.84
N GLY A 54 -8.29 14.74 -22.50
CA GLY A 54 -7.02 15.28 -23.02
C GLY A 54 -5.93 15.55 -21.98
N ARG A 55 -6.14 15.22 -20.70
CA ARG A 55 -5.09 15.29 -19.67
C ARG A 55 -4.03 14.22 -19.92
N SER A 56 -2.77 14.57 -19.68
CA SER A 56 -1.66 13.62 -19.69
C SER A 56 -1.44 13.05 -18.28
N PHE A 57 -1.27 11.72 -18.20
CA PHE A 57 -0.89 11.01 -16.99
C PHE A 57 0.50 10.39 -17.23
N PRO A 58 1.58 11.07 -16.84
CA PRO A 58 2.94 10.60 -17.12
C PRO A 58 3.24 9.31 -16.35
N ALA A 59 4.20 8.53 -16.87
CA ALA A 59 4.71 7.36 -16.16
C ALA A 59 5.29 7.77 -14.79
N PRO A 60 5.11 6.96 -13.73
CA PRO A 60 5.70 7.24 -12.42
C PRO A 60 7.22 7.31 -12.50
N ARG A 61 7.80 8.43 -12.06
CA ARG A 61 9.26 8.65 -12.07
C ARG A 61 9.90 8.56 -10.68
N PHE A 62 9.12 8.83 -9.63
CA PHE A 62 9.59 8.86 -8.24
C PHE A 62 10.85 9.74 -8.09
N ASP A 63 10.81 10.91 -8.72
CA ASP A 63 11.90 11.91 -8.80
C ASP A 63 11.67 13.10 -7.84
N TYR A 64 10.83 12.91 -6.82
CA TYR A 64 10.69 13.83 -5.69
C TYR A 64 11.88 13.71 -4.71
N PRO A 65 12.07 14.66 -3.78
CA PRO A 65 13.18 14.61 -2.81
C PRO A 65 13.11 13.37 -1.90
N GLY A 66 14.27 12.80 -1.54
CA GLY A 66 14.37 11.68 -0.61
C GLY A 66 15.02 10.44 -1.23
N PRO A 67 14.45 9.83 -2.28
CA PRO A 67 15.10 8.75 -3.02
C PRO A 67 16.51 9.15 -3.51
N PRO A 68 17.49 8.22 -3.51
CA PRO A 68 18.84 8.50 -4.00
C PRO A 68 18.82 8.85 -5.49
N SER A 69 19.73 9.74 -5.90
CA SER A 69 19.95 10.06 -7.31
C SER A 69 21.00 9.12 -7.92
N GLY A 70 20.94 8.93 -9.25
CA GLY A 70 22.00 8.24 -10.00
C GLY A 70 22.07 6.71 -9.88
N ILE A 71 21.24 6.07 -9.04
CA ILE A 71 21.17 4.60 -8.96
C ILE A 71 20.04 4.05 -9.84
N ARG A 72 20.29 2.92 -10.51
CA ARG A 72 19.38 2.23 -11.44
C ARG A 72 19.52 0.71 -11.26
N ASP A 73 18.62 -0.05 -11.87
CA ASP A 73 18.69 -1.52 -11.93
C ASP A 73 18.90 -2.17 -10.55
N GLU A 74 19.81 -3.13 -10.40
CA GLU A 74 19.99 -3.92 -9.17
C GLU A 74 20.07 -3.09 -7.87
N PRO A 75 20.96 -2.08 -7.73
CA PRO A 75 20.97 -1.24 -6.52
C PRO A 75 19.66 -0.51 -6.24
N TRP A 76 18.96 -0.09 -7.30
CA TRP A 76 17.65 0.53 -7.18
C TRP A 76 16.57 -0.48 -6.78
N PHE A 77 16.66 -1.73 -7.23
CA PHE A 77 15.72 -2.77 -6.87
C PHE A 77 15.86 -3.15 -5.39
N ASP A 78 17.09 -3.28 -4.89
CA ASP A 78 17.34 -3.49 -3.46
C ASP A 78 16.79 -2.34 -2.62
N TYR A 79 17.01 -1.10 -3.07
CA TYR A 79 16.47 0.09 -2.42
C TYR A 79 14.94 0.07 -2.39
N ALA A 80 14.31 -0.33 -3.51
CA ALA A 80 12.86 -0.44 -3.64
C ALA A 80 12.28 -1.49 -2.68
N VAL A 81 12.83 -2.71 -2.66
CA VAL A 81 12.35 -3.80 -1.77
C VAL A 81 12.45 -3.39 -0.30
N LEU A 82 13.57 -2.81 0.12
CA LEU A 82 13.73 -2.41 1.51
C LEU A 82 12.80 -1.26 1.87
N SER A 83 12.83 -0.18 1.08
CA SER A 83 12.16 1.06 1.44
C SER A 83 10.64 0.93 1.39
N VAL A 84 10.11 0.24 0.37
CA VAL A 84 8.67 0.09 0.22
C VAL A 84 8.09 -0.86 1.27
N SER A 85 8.85 -1.86 1.75
CA SER A 85 8.37 -2.77 2.82
C SER A 85 7.92 -2.05 4.10
N VAL A 86 8.39 -0.83 4.31
CA VAL A 86 8.05 0.04 5.44
C VAL A 86 7.38 1.34 4.98
N LEU A 87 6.67 1.39 3.85
CA LEU A 87 6.00 2.60 3.37
C LEU A 87 4.48 2.60 3.64
N ALA A 88 4.13 2.64 4.92
CA ALA A 88 2.76 2.65 5.43
C ALA A 88 2.70 3.48 6.73
N CYS A 89 1.52 3.92 7.17
CA CYS A 89 1.29 4.63 8.45
C CYS A 89 2.35 5.71 8.77
N LEU A 90 2.49 6.68 7.87
CA LEU A 90 3.48 7.77 8.02
C LEU A 90 2.92 8.97 8.79
N TRP A 91 1.60 9.01 9.03
CA TRP A 91 0.89 10.02 9.83
C TRP A 91 1.18 9.85 11.34
N PRO A 92 1.04 10.90 12.17
CA PRO A 92 1.42 10.85 13.59
C PRO A 92 0.24 10.40 14.48
N PRO A 93 0.50 9.85 15.68
CA PRO A 93 -0.56 9.58 16.65
C PRO A 93 -1.39 10.84 16.96
N HIS A 94 -2.57 10.65 17.53
CA HIS A 94 -3.41 11.76 17.96
C HIS A 94 -2.62 12.72 18.89
N ASN A 95 -2.78 14.03 18.69
CA ASN A 95 -2.05 15.09 19.38
C ASN A 95 -0.51 15.07 19.27
N SER A 96 0.06 14.34 18.31
CA SER A 96 1.51 14.32 18.06
C SER A 96 1.90 15.13 16.83
N GLN A 97 3.13 15.66 16.82
CA GLN A 97 3.67 16.38 15.67
C GLN A 97 3.99 15.43 14.52
N MET A 98 3.77 15.90 13.29
CA MET A 98 4.15 15.18 12.09
C MET A 98 5.64 14.82 12.08
N TRP A 99 5.97 13.56 11.85
CA TRP A 99 7.34 13.13 11.63
C TRP A 99 7.95 13.80 10.41
N SER A 100 9.17 14.32 10.58
CA SER A 100 9.94 14.92 9.51
C SER A 100 11.43 14.71 9.71
N ILE A 101 12.17 14.65 8.61
CA ILE A 101 13.63 14.59 8.62
C ILE A 101 14.23 15.80 7.92
N ARG A 102 15.51 16.07 8.18
CA ARG A 102 16.32 16.96 7.34
C ARG A 102 17.14 16.12 6.38
N HIS A 103 17.02 16.39 5.09
CA HIS A 103 17.73 15.71 4.01
C HIS A 103 18.05 16.74 2.92
N GLU A 104 19.31 16.82 2.49
CA GLU A 104 19.78 17.75 1.45
C GLU A 104 19.34 19.22 1.66
N GLY A 105 19.41 19.70 2.90
CA GLY A 105 19.01 21.07 3.26
C GLY A 105 17.50 21.29 3.38
N GLN A 106 16.67 20.33 2.97
CA GLN A 106 15.20 20.42 3.02
C GLN A 106 14.62 19.68 4.22
N ARG A 107 13.41 20.06 4.64
CA ARG A 107 12.61 19.30 5.62
C ARG A 107 11.58 18.48 4.86
N LEU A 108 11.66 17.16 4.97
CA LEU A 108 10.77 16.23 4.29
C LEU A 108 9.75 15.63 5.27
N THR A 109 8.55 15.31 4.77
CA THR A 109 7.48 14.55 5.46
C THR A 109 6.99 13.42 4.54
N ASP A 110 6.10 12.55 5.04
CA ASP A 110 5.47 11.47 4.27
C ASP A 110 6.50 10.57 3.53
N ALA A 111 6.17 10.02 2.35
CA ALA A 111 7.06 9.15 1.59
C ALA A 111 8.44 9.76 1.31
N PRO A 112 8.57 11.05 0.91
CA PRO A 112 9.86 11.73 0.81
C PRO A 112 10.74 11.59 2.05
N ALA A 113 10.17 11.72 3.25
CA ALA A 113 10.93 11.57 4.50
C ALA A 113 11.38 10.13 4.74
N LEU A 114 10.54 9.14 4.45
CA LEU A 114 10.89 7.74 4.65
C LEU A 114 12.03 7.33 3.71
N PHE A 115 11.89 7.63 2.42
CA PHE A 115 12.93 7.39 1.42
C PHE A 115 14.22 8.15 1.78
N GLY A 116 14.12 9.44 2.14
CA GLY A 116 15.27 10.23 2.55
C GLY A 116 15.97 9.72 3.82
N ALA A 117 15.25 9.07 4.74
CA ALA A 117 15.85 8.46 5.93
C ALA A 117 16.72 7.25 5.56
N ILE A 118 16.24 6.42 4.63
CA ILE A 118 16.98 5.26 4.12
C ILE A 118 18.16 5.70 3.25
N THR A 119 17.97 6.70 2.38
CA THR A 119 19.05 7.31 1.59
C THR A 119 20.14 7.89 2.50
N ARG A 120 19.74 8.61 3.55
CA ARG A 120 20.69 9.15 4.54
C ARG A 120 21.43 8.03 5.27
N TRP A 121 20.78 6.91 5.57
CA TRP A 121 21.41 5.74 6.18
C TRP A 121 22.45 5.10 5.28
N MET A 122 22.19 5.02 3.97
CA MET A 122 23.15 4.54 2.98
C MET A 122 24.39 5.45 2.84
N GLY A 123 24.27 6.73 3.19
CA GLY A 123 25.37 7.70 3.03
C GLY A 123 25.78 7.83 1.56
N ASN A 124 27.07 7.62 1.27
CA ASN A 124 27.61 7.70 -0.10
C ASN A 124 27.57 6.36 -0.84
N CYS A 125 27.00 5.31 -0.26
CA CYS A 125 26.89 4.01 -0.91
C CYS A 125 25.88 4.06 -2.06
N THR A 126 26.22 3.45 -3.19
CA THR A 126 25.36 3.37 -4.37
C THR A 126 24.37 2.20 -4.32
N ARG A 127 24.45 1.36 -3.29
CA ARG A 127 23.61 0.18 -3.06
C ARG A 127 23.35 -0.01 -1.56
N PRO A 128 22.15 -0.40 -1.12
CA PRO A 128 21.91 -0.76 0.27
C PRO A 128 22.78 -1.93 0.74
N ASP A 129 23.40 -1.80 1.91
CA ASP A 129 24.13 -2.91 2.54
C ASP A 129 23.14 -3.82 3.30
N LEU A 130 22.71 -4.91 2.67
CA LEU A 130 21.77 -5.85 3.28
C LEU A 130 22.27 -6.44 4.61
N GLY A 131 23.59 -6.55 4.83
CA GLY A 131 24.14 -7.00 6.11
C GLY A 131 23.76 -6.02 7.23
N SER A 132 24.04 -4.74 7.04
CA SER A 132 23.64 -3.66 7.95
C SER A 132 22.13 -3.63 8.21
N PHE A 133 21.30 -3.84 7.18
CA PHE A 133 19.85 -3.91 7.35
C PHE A 133 19.40 -5.17 8.11
N SER A 134 20.03 -6.33 7.89
CA SER A 134 19.70 -7.59 8.58
C SER A 134 19.92 -7.52 10.09
N GLU A 135 20.83 -6.66 10.54
CA GLU A 135 21.15 -6.42 11.96
C GLU A 135 20.36 -5.24 12.57
N LEU A 136 19.29 -4.76 11.90
CA LEU A 136 18.43 -3.69 12.40
C LEU A 136 17.63 -4.09 13.65
N GLY A 137 18.26 -3.97 14.82
CA GLY A 137 17.59 -3.92 16.10
C GLY A 137 16.96 -2.56 16.41
N ARG A 138 16.22 -2.47 17.53
CA ARG A 138 15.51 -1.26 17.97
C ARG A 138 16.38 0.00 17.97
N VAL A 139 17.61 -0.09 18.52
CA VAL A 139 18.54 1.05 18.62
C VAL A 139 18.94 1.59 17.24
N HIS A 140 19.17 0.71 16.26
CA HIS A 140 19.52 1.13 14.90
C HIS A 140 18.30 1.67 14.15
N ALA A 141 17.10 1.13 14.38
CA ALA A 141 15.86 1.67 13.81
C ALA A 141 15.60 3.11 14.25
N ASP A 142 15.76 3.40 15.55
CA ASP A 142 15.60 4.76 16.09
C ASP A 142 16.62 5.74 15.46
N ARG A 143 17.84 5.28 15.18
CA ARG A 143 18.87 6.08 14.49
C ARG A 143 18.56 6.29 13.01
N LEU A 144 18.15 5.23 12.30
CA LEU A 144 17.81 5.28 10.88
C LEU A 144 16.67 6.30 10.64
N PHE A 145 15.60 6.19 11.43
CA PHE A 145 14.42 7.06 11.32
C PHE A 145 14.51 8.35 12.16
N ALA A 146 15.69 8.72 12.65
CA ALA A 146 15.87 9.92 13.48
C ALA A 146 15.37 11.18 12.77
N GLY A 147 14.53 11.96 13.47
CA GLY A 147 13.84 13.13 12.95
C GLY A 147 13.15 13.96 14.04
N ARG A 148 12.29 14.90 13.64
CA ARG A 148 11.37 15.60 14.55
C ARG A 148 9.98 14.98 14.43
N GLY A 149 9.16 15.07 15.47
CA GLY A 149 7.83 14.45 15.50
C GLY A 149 7.88 12.94 15.70
N VAL A 150 6.75 12.26 15.48
CA VAL A 150 6.61 10.83 15.81
C VAL A 150 6.34 10.02 14.54
N LEU A 151 7.28 9.16 14.17
CA LEU A 151 7.03 8.09 13.21
C LEU A 151 6.48 6.90 13.98
N GLN A 152 5.29 6.45 13.62
CA GLN A 152 4.70 5.28 14.26
C GLN A 152 5.42 4.00 13.84
N MET A 153 5.39 3.02 14.75
CA MET A 153 5.86 1.65 14.51
C MET A 153 7.36 1.54 14.17
N THR A 154 8.21 2.44 14.70
CA THR A 154 9.66 2.44 14.43
C THR A 154 10.35 1.11 14.78
N PRO A 155 10.10 0.47 15.95
CA PRO A 155 10.68 -0.84 16.24
C PRO A 155 10.23 -1.93 15.25
N GLU A 156 8.96 -1.94 14.86
CA GLU A 156 8.38 -2.90 13.93
C GLU A 156 8.93 -2.73 12.52
N ARG A 157 9.21 -1.48 12.10
CA ARG A 157 9.90 -1.17 10.84
C ARG A 157 11.32 -1.72 10.83
N GLY A 158 12.08 -1.53 11.92
CA GLY A 158 13.43 -2.09 12.05
C GLY A 158 13.43 -3.61 11.92
N ALA A 159 12.56 -4.27 12.69
CA ALA A 159 12.41 -5.71 12.63
C ALA A 159 11.95 -6.20 11.23
N ARG A 160 11.09 -5.45 10.54
CA ARG A 160 10.68 -5.78 9.17
C ARG A 160 11.84 -5.64 8.18
N LEU A 161 12.56 -4.53 8.19
CA LEU A 161 13.72 -4.31 7.33
C LEU A 161 14.77 -5.41 7.50
N SER A 162 15.03 -5.83 8.74
CA SER A 162 15.92 -6.96 9.05
C SER A 162 15.44 -8.25 8.36
N ARG A 163 14.18 -8.62 8.55
CA ARG A 163 13.61 -9.83 7.90
C ARG A 163 13.58 -9.75 6.38
N VAL A 164 13.33 -8.57 5.82
CA VAL A 164 13.34 -8.34 4.37
C VAL A 164 14.76 -8.53 3.82
N ALA A 165 15.77 -7.93 4.46
CA ALA A 165 17.17 -8.10 4.06
C ALA A 165 17.58 -9.57 4.12
N THR A 166 17.27 -10.28 5.21
CA THR A 166 17.52 -11.73 5.33
C THR A 166 16.84 -12.53 4.22
N ALA A 167 15.56 -12.27 3.92
CA ALA A 167 14.85 -12.98 2.86
C ALA A 167 15.48 -12.77 1.48
N VAL A 168 15.90 -11.54 1.16
CA VAL A 168 16.61 -11.23 -0.09
C VAL A 168 17.97 -11.92 -0.14
N THR A 169 18.72 -11.91 0.97
CA THR A 169 20.01 -12.59 1.08
C THR A 169 19.90 -14.10 0.88
N GLU A 170 18.97 -14.76 1.57
CA GLU A 170 18.85 -16.22 1.58
C GLU A 170 18.29 -16.78 0.27
N ARG A 171 17.24 -16.15 -0.29
CA ARG A 171 16.55 -16.68 -1.46
C ARG A 171 17.10 -16.17 -2.79
N TRP A 172 17.65 -14.96 -2.81
CA TRP A 172 18.13 -14.30 -4.03
C TRP A 172 19.57 -13.82 -3.93
N ALA A 173 20.39 -14.51 -3.12
CA ALA A 173 21.83 -14.25 -2.99
C ALA A 173 22.18 -12.78 -2.75
N GLY A 174 21.29 -12.04 -2.09
CA GLY A 174 21.49 -10.64 -1.72
C GLY A 174 21.17 -9.61 -2.80
N ALA A 175 20.49 -10.00 -3.88
CA ALA A 175 20.11 -9.08 -4.95
C ALA A 175 18.65 -9.25 -5.35
N ALA A 176 17.85 -8.20 -5.19
CA ALA A 176 16.48 -8.15 -5.69
C ALA A 176 16.40 -8.28 -7.22
N LEU A 177 17.51 -8.06 -7.95
CA LEU A 177 17.59 -8.38 -9.37
C LEU A 177 17.26 -9.84 -9.65
N HIS A 178 17.77 -10.80 -8.87
CA HIS A 178 17.47 -12.22 -9.11
C HIS A 178 15.98 -12.55 -8.88
N LEU A 179 15.27 -11.80 -8.03
CA LEU A 179 13.81 -11.91 -7.89
C LEU A 179 13.12 -11.48 -9.18
N VAL A 180 13.54 -10.36 -9.75
CA VAL A 180 13.01 -9.83 -11.01
C VAL A 180 13.32 -10.77 -12.19
N GLU A 181 14.51 -11.36 -12.22
CA GLU A 181 14.90 -12.35 -13.22
C GLU A 181 14.13 -13.67 -13.07
N GLU A 182 13.89 -14.15 -11.84
CA GLU A 182 13.03 -15.32 -11.56
C GLU A 182 11.60 -15.07 -12.05
N ALA A 183 11.12 -13.84 -11.95
CA ALA A 183 9.82 -13.42 -12.48
C ALA A 183 9.82 -13.19 -14.01
N GLY A 184 10.96 -13.32 -14.68
CA GLY A 184 11.06 -13.09 -16.13
C GLY A 184 10.74 -11.65 -16.54
N TRP A 185 10.99 -10.67 -15.68
CA TRP A 185 10.63 -9.25 -15.90
C TRP A 185 9.11 -9.01 -16.06
N ASP A 186 8.27 -9.93 -15.59
CA ASP A 186 6.81 -9.78 -15.55
C ASP A 186 6.36 -9.15 -14.21
N GLY A 187 5.77 -7.96 -14.29
CA GLY A 187 5.32 -7.20 -13.12
C GLY A 187 4.36 -7.98 -12.19
N PRO A 188 3.28 -8.59 -12.71
CA PRO A 188 2.39 -9.43 -11.91
C PRO A 188 3.09 -10.58 -11.19
N THR A 189 4.06 -11.24 -11.84
CA THR A 189 4.84 -12.32 -11.24
C THR A 189 5.78 -11.78 -10.14
N VAL A 190 6.41 -10.62 -10.33
CA VAL A 190 7.17 -9.93 -9.27
C VAL A 190 6.28 -9.64 -8.05
N VAL A 191 5.07 -9.14 -8.27
CA VAL A 191 4.10 -8.87 -7.19
C VAL A 191 3.75 -10.15 -6.42
N GLU A 192 3.52 -11.26 -7.11
CA GLU A 192 3.24 -12.55 -6.48
C GLU A 192 4.44 -13.07 -5.68
N LEU A 193 5.65 -13.00 -6.25
CA LEU A 193 6.87 -13.38 -5.55
C LEU A 193 7.04 -12.56 -4.28
N LEU A 194 7.04 -11.22 -4.39
CA LEU A 194 7.14 -10.32 -3.24
C LEU A 194 6.14 -10.68 -2.14
N ALA A 195 4.85 -10.77 -2.48
CA ALA A 195 3.79 -11.04 -1.52
C ALA A 195 3.97 -12.38 -0.79
N ARG A 196 4.38 -13.44 -1.50
CA ARG A 196 4.49 -14.79 -0.93
C ARG A 196 5.74 -15.04 -0.09
N THR A 197 6.76 -14.20 -0.23
CA THR A 197 8.13 -14.59 0.16
C THR A 197 8.89 -13.50 0.91
N ILE A 198 8.54 -12.22 0.71
CA ILE A 198 9.16 -11.12 1.43
C ILE A 198 8.21 -10.64 2.54
N PRO A 199 8.64 -10.65 3.81
CA PRO A 199 7.81 -10.19 4.93
C PRO A 199 7.32 -8.75 4.77
N GLY A 200 6.02 -8.53 4.97
CA GLY A 200 5.39 -7.22 4.88
C GLY A 200 4.81 -6.86 3.52
N TYR A 201 5.01 -7.71 2.49
CA TYR A 201 4.37 -7.55 1.18
C TYR A 201 3.06 -8.35 1.04
N GLU A 202 2.83 -9.31 1.96
CA GLU A 202 1.53 -9.93 2.14
C GLU A 202 0.53 -8.86 2.62
N ASP A 203 -0.53 -8.64 1.85
CA ASP A 203 -1.59 -7.67 2.17
C ASP A 203 -2.91 -8.23 1.64
N GLU A 204 -3.55 -8.98 2.54
CA GLU A 204 -4.83 -9.64 2.35
C GLU A 204 -5.77 -9.37 3.55
N ALA A 205 -7.05 -9.20 3.27
CA ALA A 205 -8.10 -9.09 4.27
C ALA A 205 -9.19 -10.16 4.05
N ALA A 206 -9.69 -10.73 5.14
CA ALA A 206 -10.85 -11.62 5.13
C ALA A 206 -11.96 -11.00 6.00
N VAL A 207 -13.02 -10.49 5.36
CA VAL A 207 -14.11 -9.81 6.07
C VAL A 207 -15.45 -10.03 5.35
N GLY A 208 -16.49 -10.36 6.13
CA GLY A 208 -17.85 -10.53 5.63
C GLY A 208 -17.99 -11.52 4.47
N GLY A 209 -17.23 -12.61 4.48
CA GLY A 209 -17.24 -13.65 3.44
C GLY A 209 -16.36 -13.37 2.22
N HIS A 210 -15.68 -12.22 2.17
CA HIS A 210 -14.76 -11.85 1.10
C HIS A 210 -13.31 -12.07 1.54
N ARG A 211 -12.50 -12.70 0.68
CA ARG A 211 -11.03 -12.66 0.74
C ARG A 211 -10.54 -11.68 -0.33
N LEU A 212 -9.80 -10.66 0.08
CA LEU A 212 -9.42 -9.52 -0.75
C LEU A 212 -7.90 -9.39 -0.74
N ARG A 213 -7.28 -9.36 -1.92
CA ARG A 213 -5.83 -9.25 -2.11
C ARG A 213 -5.50 -7.85 -2.61
N PHE A 214 -5.03 -6.98 -1.72
CA PHE A 214 -4.67 -5.61 -2.08
C PHE A 214 -3.22 -5.56 -2.58
N ARG A 215 -2.30 -6.21 -1.86
CA ARG A 215 -0.86 -6.30 -2.20
C ARG A 215 -0.27 -4.93 -2.56
N LYS A 216 -0.67 -3.87 -1.86
CA LYS A 216 -0.36 -2.51 -2.31
C LYS A 216 1.15 -2.24 -2.30
N LEU A 217 1.87 -2.63 -1.24
CA LEU A 217 3.33 -2.50 -1.23
C LEU A 217 4.01 -3.28 -2.35
N ALA A 218 3.49 -4.45 -2.72
CA ALA A 218 4.11 -5.28 -3.76
C ALA A 218 3.98 -4.62 -5.13
N HIS A 219 2.78 -4.11 -5.47
CA HIS A 219 2.57 -3.35 -6.70
C HIS A 219 3.42 -2.07 -6.74
N LEU A 220 3.52 -1.37 -5.60
CA LEU A 220 4.33 -0.15 -5.49
C LEU A 220 5.83 -0.46 -5.64
N ALA A 221 6.34 -1.52 -5.02
CA ALA A 221 7.74 -1.90 -5.14
C ALA A 221 8.10 -2.28 -6.57
N ALA A 222 7.27 -3.10 -7.24
CA ALA A 222 7.45 -3.43 -8.65
C ALA A 222 7.42 -2.16 -9.54
N SER A 223 6.52 -1.21 -9.26
CA SER A 223 6.47 0.07 -9.99
C SER A 223 7.70 0.93 -9.75
N LEU A 224 8.18 0.97 -8.50
CA LEU A 224 9.40 1.68 -8.14
C LEU A 224 10.57 1.07 -8.92
N MET A 225 10.78 -0.26 -8.86
CA MET A 225 11.82 -0.97 -9.60
C MET A 225 11.77 -0.65 -11.11
N ALA A 226 10.62 -0.88 -11.74
CA ALA A 226 10.44 -0.66 -13.17
C ALA A 226 10.78 0.78 -13.61
N SER A 227 10.52 1.79 -12.77
CA SER A 227 10.77 3.21 -13.10
C SER A 227 12.23 3.56 -13.41
N ARG A 228 13.19 2.77 -12.91
CA ARG A 228 14.63 2.97 -13.19
C ARG A 228 15.31 1.68 -13.68
N SER A 229 14.53 0.80 -14.28
CA SER A 229 15.05 -0.35 -15.01
C SER A 229 15.64 0.08 -16.36
N SER A 230 16.69 -0.60 -16.80
CA SER A 230 17.21 -0.58 -18.17
C SER A 230 16.52 -1.62 -19.05
N THR A 231 16.12 -2.75 -18.46
CA THR A 231 15.32 -3.79 -19.12
C THR A 231 13.83 -3.43 -19.07
N PRO A 232 13.08 -3.58 -20.18
CA PRO A 232 11.62 -3.41 -20.16
C PRO A 232 10.93 -4.43 -19.24
N TRP A 233 9.84 -4.00 -18.60
CA TRP A 233 8.99 -4.87 -17.77
C TRP A 233 7.66 -5.10 -18.47
N GLU A 234 7.16 -6.32 -18.40
CA GLU A 234 5.86 -6.70 -18.93
C GLU A 234 4.76 -6.57 -17.85
N GLY A 235 3.50 -6.48 -18.29
CA GLY A 235 2.34 -6.56 -17.40
C GLY A 235 2.07 -5.35 -16.48
N MET A 236 2.92 -4.32 -16.49
CA MET A 236 2.77 -3.13 -15.61
C MET A 236 1.44 -2.39 -15.81
N ASP A 237 0.91 -2.37 -17.03
CA ASP A 237 -0.36 -1.70 -17.36
C ASP A 237 -1.60 -2.37 -16.74
N SER A 238 -1.45 -3.61 -16.23
CA SER A 238 -2.51 -4.38 -15.58
C SER A 238 -2.69 -4.04 -14.09
N PHE A 239 -1.74 -3.32 -13.50
CA PHE A 239 -1.75 -2.99 -12.08
C PHE A 239 -2.94 -2.09 -11.73
N PRO A 240 -3.54 -2.28 -10.55
CA PRO A 240 -4.54 -1.36 -10.03
C PRO A 240 -3.88 -0.06 -9.55
N VAL A 241 -4.70 0.89 -9.09
CA VAL A 241 -4.22 1.94 -8.18
C VAL A 241 -3.89 1.35 -6.80
N TYR A 242 -3.12 2.04 -5.97
CA TYR A 242 -2.57 1.53 -4.72
C TYR A 242 -3.35 2.04 -3.51
N PRO A 243 -4.23 1.23 -2.90
CA PRO A 243 -5.15 1.69 -1.87
C PRO A 243 -4.47 1.89 -0.50
N ASP A 244 -3.70 2.97 -0.40
CA ASP A 244 -3.19 3.53 0.85
C ASP A 244 -4.23 4.47 1.50
N TYR A 245 -3.78 5.41 2.34
CA TYR A 245 -4.65 6.42 2.95
C TYR A 245 -4.77 7.73 2.14
N MET A 246 -3.86 8.01 1.21
CA MET A 246 -3.83 9.26 0.43
C MET A 246 -4.70 9.20 -0.82
N LEU A 247 -4.74 8.07 -1.52
CA LEU A 247 -5.63 7.90 -2.66
C LEU A 247 -7.13 8.01 -2.30
N PRO A 248 -7.66 7.32 -1.26
CA PRO A 248 -9.04 7.51 -0.86
C PRO A 248 -9.33 8.94 -0.40
N ARG A 249 -8.35 9.64 0.20
CA ARG A 249 -8.46 11.06 0.55
C ARG A 249 -8.65 11.91 -0.70
N ALA A 250 -7.83 11.71 -1.73
CA ALA A 250 -7.94 12.41 -3.01
C ALA A 250 -9.29 12.14 -3.67
N LEU A 251 -9.68 10.87 -3.80
CA LEU A 251 -10.94 10.48 -4.42
C LEU A 251 -12.17 10.99 -3.64
N ARG A 252 -12.09 11.07 -2.31
CA ARG A 252 -13.14 11.69 -1.48
C ARG A 252 -13.22 13.19 -1.72
N HIS A 253 -12.08 13.88 -1.79
CA HIS A 253 -12.05 15.32 -2.10
C HIS A 253 -12.65 15.63 -3.48
N LEU A 254 -12.39 14.76 -4.47
CA LEU A 254 -12.97 14.84 -5.81
C LEU A 254 -14.45 14.40 -5.87
N GLY A 255 -15.05 14.00 -4.74
CA GLY A 255 -16.44 13.55 -4.66
C GLY A 255 -16.71 12.15 -5.22
N VAL A 256 -15.68 11.42 -5.65
CA VAL A 256 -15.80 10.06 -6.18
C VAL A 256 -16.16 9.08 -5.07
N LEU A 257 -15.46 9.15 -3.92
CA LEU A 257 -15.82 8.35 -2.74
C LEU A 257 -16.73 9.16 -1.83
N ARG A 258 -17.91 8.61 -1.52
CA ARG A 258 -18.83 9.14 -0.51
C ARG A 258 -18.89 8.21 0.68
N TYR A 259 -18.69 8.76 1.86
CA TYR A 259 -18.77 8.01 3.10
C TYR A 259 -20.13 8.22 3.76
N SER A 260 -20.61 7.18 4.44
CA SER A 260 -21.76 7.30 5.33
C SER A 260 -21.50 8.39 6.38
N PRO A 261 -22.55 9.02 6.97
CA PRO A 261 -22.35 10.06 7.98
C PRO A 261 -21.50 9.62 9.17
N ARG A 262 -21.61 8.35 9.58
CA ARG A 262 -20.77 7.78 10.65
C ARG A 262 -19.30 7.72 10.23
N LEU A 263 -19.01 7.18 9.05
CA LEU A 263 -17.64 7.01 8.57
C LEU A 263 -16.98 8.37 8.26
N SER A 264 -17.72 9.31 7.66
CA SER A 264 -17.25 10.68 7.45
C SER A 264 -16.82 11.32 8.76
N ARG A 265 -17.68 11.29 9.80
CA ARG A 265 -17.34 11.84 11.12
C ARG A 265 -16.10 11.19 11.73
N ALA A 266 -15.94 9.88 11.59
CA ALA A 266 -14.76 9.19 12.09
C ALA A 266 -13.48 9.68 11.40
N VAL A 267 -13.48 9.74 10.07
CA VAL A 267 -12.34 10.24 9.29
C VAL A 267 -12.05 11.72 9.59
N ASP A 268 -13.07 12.57 9.56
CA ASP A 268 -12.94 14.02 9.78
C ASP A 268 -12.49 14.36 11.21
N SER A 269 -12.85 13.52 12.18
CA SER A 269 -12.43 13.65 13.58
C SER A 269 -11.15 12.89 13.90
N ARG A 270 -10.45 12.35 12.88
CA ARG A 270 -9.20 11.60 13.03
C ARG A 270 -9.31 10.40 13.97
N ILE A 271 -10.50 9.82 14.07
CA ILE A 271 -10.76 8.61 14.84
C ILE A 271 -10.16 7.43 14.10
N GLU A 272 -9.41 6.60 14.82
CA GLU A 272 -8.82 5.40 14.25
C GLU A 272 -9.90 4.42 13.80
N ILE A 273 -9.73 3.89 12.60
CA ILE A 273 -10.55 2.84 12.05
C ILE A 273 -9.76 1.53 12.22
N PRO A 274 -10.34 0.50 12.85
CA PRO A 274 -9.63 -0.75 13.10
C PRO A 274 -9.18 -1.42 11.80
N ARG A 275 -7.94 -1.93 11.80
CA ARG A 275 -7.40 -2.73 10.70
C ARG A 275 -8.32 -3.93 10.43
N HIS A 276 -8.62 -4.18 9.15
CA HIS A 276 -9.51 -5.24 8.68
C HIS A 276 -10.96 -5.10 9.12
N SER A 277 -11.38 -3.92 9.61
CA SER A 277 -12.81 -3.65 9.78
C SER A 277 -13.50 -3.55 8.42
N PRO A 278 -14.83 -3.78 8.36
CA PRO A 278 -15.59 -3.55 7.15
C PRO A 278 -15.39 -2.16 6.56
N GLU A 279 -15.34 -1.11 7.40
CA GLU A 279 -15.14 0.27 6.96
C GLU A 279 -13.75 0.49 6.35
N GLU A 280 -12.69 -0.01 7.00
CA GLU A 280 -11.31 0.12 6.53
C GLU A 280 -11.12 -0.58 5.17
N VAL A 281 -11.60 -1.83 5.09
CA VAL A 281 -11.56 -2.63 3.88
C VAL A 281 -12.40 -2.01 2.77
N ALA A 282 -13.58 -1.47 3.08
CA ALA A 282 -14.43 -0.79 2.10
C ALA A 282 -13.75 0.43 1.49
N ILE A 283 -13.03 1.22 2.28
CA ILE A 283 -12.29 2.39 1.76
C ILE A 283 -11.23 1.94 0.75
N ARG A 284 -10.44 0.91 1.10
CA ARG A 284 -9.38 0.38 0.24
C ARG A 284 -9.94 -0.28 -1.02
N TRP A 285 -10.99 -1.09 -0.89
CA TRP A 285 -11.66 -1.74 -2.01
C TRP A 285 -12.30 -0.70 -2.94
N ALA A 286 -13.06 0.26 -2.41
CA ALA A 286 -13.64 1.32 -3.22
C ALA A 286 -12.59 2.14 -3.97
N THR A 287 -11.40 2.34 -3.39
CA THR A 287 -10.28 3.02 -4.06
C THR A 287 -9.83 2.26 -5.30
N VAL A 288 -9.63 0.95 -5.20
CA VAL A 288 -9.25 0.10 -6.35
C VAL A 288 -10.35 0.09 -7.41
N TYR A 289 -11.61 -0.11 -7.01
CA TYR A 289 -12.74 -0.14 -7.93
C TYR A 289 -12.95 1.21 -8.64
N ALA A 290 -12.91 2.32 -7.90
CA ALA A 290 -13.04 3.66 -8.48
C ALA A 290 -11.87 3.99 -9.43
N GLY A 291 -10.64 3.62 -9.07
CA GLY A 291 -9.48 3.75 -9.95
C GLY A 291 -9.65 2.97 -11.26
N HIS A 292 -10.18 1.74 -11.18
CA HIS A 292 -10.50 0.94 -12.36
C HIS A 292 -11.54 1.62 -13.26
N LEU A 293 -12.66 2.09 -12.69
CA LEU A 293 -13.69 2.82 -13.45
C LEU A 293 -13.14 4.07 -14.15
N LEU A 294 -12.31 4.84 -13.46
CA LEU A 294 -11.68 6.04 -14.03
C LEU A 294 -10.75 5.70 -15.18
N VAL A 295 -9.89 4.68 -15.01
CA VAL A 295 -8.97 4.25 -16.07
C VAL A 295 -9.72 3.78 -17.31
N GLU A 296 -10.72 2.91 -17.16
CA GLU A 296 -11.48 2.38 -18.29
C GLU A 296 -12.26 3.48 -19.02
N ALA A 297 -12.92 4.38 -18.29
CA ALA A 297 -13.68 5.46 -18.90
C ALA A 297 -12.77 6.51 -19.57
N LEU A 298 -11.59 6.82 -19.00
CA LEU A 298 -10.61 7.70 -19.63
C LEU A 298 -10.02 7.08 -20.90
N ARG A 299 -9.72 5.79 -20.88
CA ARG A 299 -9.24 5.06 -22.07
C ARG A 299 -10.28 5.05 -23.19
N ALA A 300 -11.56 4.90 -22.86
CA ALA A 300 -12.64 5.00 -23.83
C ALA A 300 -12.72 6.40 -24.49
N GLU A 301 -12.28 7.45 -23.80
CA GLU A 301 -12.13 8.81 -24.32
C GLU A 301 -10.78 9.05 -25.04
N GLY A 302 -9.98 8.01 -25.26
CA GLY A 302 -8.68 8.09 -25.94
C GLY A 302 -7.54 8.60 -25.07
N VAL A 303 -7.71 8.68 -23.75
CA VAL A 303 -6.66 9.11 -22.82
C VAL A 303 -5.73 7.92 -22.50
N SER A 304 -4.43 8.10 -22.72
CA SER A 304 -3.42 7.10 -22.34
C SER A 304 -3.15 7.13 -20.83
N VAL A 305 -3.86 6.29 -20.10
CA VAL A 305 -3.73 6.13 -18.64
C VAL A 305 -3.74 4.66 -18.24
N THR A 306 -3.06 4.35 -17.14
CA THR A 306 -2.98 3.03 -16.50
C THR A 306 -3.20 3.20 -15.00
N GLY A 307 -3.44 2.12 -14.26
CA GLY A 307 -3.53 2.17 -12.80
C GLY A 307 -2.34 2.88 -12.15
N PRO A 308 -1.07 2.48 -12.44
CA PRO A 308 0.10 3.14 -11.88
C PRO A 308 0.22 4.63 -12.22
N ARG A 309 -0.21 5.05 -13.42
CA ARG A 309 -0.16 6.46 -13.84
C ARG A 309 -1.22 7.31 -13.15
N LEU A 310 -2.44 6.77 -13.01
CA LEU A 310 -3.51 7.42 -12.25
C LEU A 310 -3.14 7.49 -10.76
N ASP A 311 -2.57 6.42 -10.21
CA ASP A 311 -2.08 6.34 -8.85
C ASP A 311 -1.06 7.45 -8.54
N TYR A 312 0.00 7.53 -9.34
CA TYR A 312 1.06 8.52 -9.16
C TYR A 312 0.52 9.95 -9.26
N PHE A 313 -0.40 10.20 -10.18
CA PHE A 313 -1.08 11.49 -10.30
C PHE A 313 -1.89 11.83 -9.04
N LEU A 314 -2.76 10.93 -8.58
CA LEU A 314 -3.61 11.17 -7.40
C LEU A 314 -2.78 11.32 -6.11
N TRP A 315 -1.75 10.49 -5.95
CA TRP A 315 -0.82 10.59 -4.83
C TRP A 315 -0.06 11.92 -4.85
N TRP A 316 0.43 12.34 -6.02
CA TRP A 316 1.11 13.63 -6.18
C TRP A 316 0.20 14.78 -5.75
N GLU A 317 -1.02 14.85 -6.29
CA GLU A 317 -1.98 15.91 -5.92
C GLU A 317 -2.29 15.91 -4.43
N ALA A 318 -2.36 14.74 -3.80
CA ALA A 318 -2.68 14.60 -2.38
C ALA A 318 -1.52 14.91 -1.42
N VAL A 319 -0.27 14.74 -1.85
CA VAL A 319 0.93 14.85 -0.99
C VAL A 319 1.79 16.05 -1.33
N LEU A 320 2.06 16.28 -2.62
CA LEU A 320 3.03 17.25 -3.13
C LEU A 320 2.39 18.38 -3.94
N GLY A 321 1.13 18.22 -4.34
CA GLY A 321 0.36 19.19 -5.10
C GLY A 321 0.10 20.47 -4.33
N ALA A 322 -0.10 21.58 -5.06
CA ALA A 322 -0.39 22.89 -4.46
C ALA A 322 -1.65 22.87 -3.59
N ASP A 323 -2.65 22.07 -3.98
CA ASP A 323 -3.94 21.95 -3.31
C ASP A 323 -3.97 20.81 -2.27
N ALA A 324 -2.85 20.15 -2.00
CA ALA A 324 -2.78 19.05 -1.04
C ALA A 324 -3.30 19.44 0.36
N SER A 325 -3.10 20.69 0.76
CA SER A 325 -3.59 21.24 2.05
C SER A 325 -5.09 21.54 2.08
N LEU A 326 -5.74 21.67 0.91
CA LEU A 326 -7.18 21.91 0.77
C LEU A 326 -8.00 20.62 0.88
N MET A 327 -7.36 19.45 0.69
CA MET A 327 -8.01 18.17 0.83
C MET A 327 -8.29 17.86 2.31
N GLY A 328 -9.46 17.28 2.60
CA GLY A 328 -9.88 16.92 3.96
C GLY A 328 -9.02 15.83 4.60
N GLU A 329 -9.46 15.29 5.74
CA GLU A 329 -8.73 14.22 6.44
C GLU A 329 -8.77 12.87 5.68
N HIS A 330 -7.77 12.03 5.95
CA HIS A 330 -7.71 10.64 5.51
C HIS A 330 -8.09 9.68 6.64
N HIS A 331 -8.47 8.45 6.28
CA HIS A 331 -8.71 7.41 7.26
C HIS A 331 -7.41 7.04 8.00
N ARG A 332 -7.53 6.66 9.27
CA ARG A 332 -6.38 6.35 10.14
C ARG A 332 -6.46 4.93 10.64
N THR A 333 -5.59 4.09 10.12
CA THR A 333 -5.43 2.69 10.56
C THR A 333 -3.97 2.46 10.89
N VAL A 334 -3.67 2.11 12.15
CA VAL A 334 -2.29 1.83 12.57
C VAL A 334 -1.90 0.45 12.02
N THR A 335 -1.08 0.44 10.96
CA THR A 335 -0.65 -0.79 10.30
C THR A 335 0.59 -0.54 9.43
N LEU A 336 1.40 -1.59 9.26
CA LEU A 336 2.44 -1.61 8.23
C LEU A 336 2.03 -2.42 6.99
N ASP A 337 0.85 -3.05 7.01
CA ASP A 337 0.39 -3.97 5.94
C ASP A 337 -0.44 -3.26 4.87
N TYR A 338 -0.10 -1.99 4.58
CA TYR A 338 -0.65 -1.19 3.49
C TYR A 338 0.28 -1.14 2.32
#